data_AF-A0A0Q9Y5I8-F1
#
_entry.id   AF-A0A0Q9Y5I8-F1
#
_cell.length_a   1.000
_cell.length_b   1.000
_cell.length_c   1.000
_cell.angle_alpha   90.00
_cell.angle_beta   90.00
_cell.angle_gamma   90.00
#
_symmetry.space_group_name_H-M   'P 1'
#
loop_
_entity.id
_entity.type
_entity.pdbx_description
1 polymer ?
#
loop_
_entity_poly.entity_id
_entity_poly.type
_entity_poly.pdbx_seq_one_letter_code
_entity_poly.pdbx_strand_id
1 'polypeptide(L)' 'LISDAGWGMFRNMLAYKCERNEGILIKVEPKFTSQDCSRCGNRSSEKVPFDSYAYLHKMRNDT' A
#
# COMPACT_ATOMS: atom_id res chain seq x y z
N LEU A 1 2.66 -16.92 -10.22
CA LEU A 1 2.80 -15.75 -11.13
C LEU A 1 1.76 -14.73 -10.71
N ILE A 2 2.12 -13.46 -10.50
CA ILE A 2 1.22 -12.37 -10.08
C ILE A 2 0.19 -11.96 -11.17
N SER A 3 -0.04 -12.82 -12.16
CA SER A 3 -0.86 -12.56 -13.33
C SER A 3 -2.37 -12.75 -13.09
N ASP A 4 -2.77 -13.44 -12.02
CA ASP A 4 -4.17 -13.74 -11.67
C ASP A 4 -4.81 -12.71 -10.74
N ALA A 5 -4.02 -11.81 -10.14
CA ALA A 5 -4.50 -10.86 -9.14
C ALA A 5 -5.46 -9.76 -9.68
N GLY A 6 -5.77 -9.76 -10.99
CA GLY A 6 -6.84 -8.91 -11.55
C GLY A 6 -6.59 -7.39 -11.52
N TRP A 7 -5.36 -6.94 -11.24
CA TRP A 7 -5.03 -5.52 -11.07
C TRP A 7 -5.38 -4.63 -12.27
N GLY A 8 -5.36 -5.18 -13.49
CA GLY A 8 -5.81 -4.47 -14.69
C GLY A 8 -7.30 -4.13 -14.63
N MET A 9 -8.14 -5.12 -14.31
CA MET A 9 -9.58 -4.95 -14.17
C MET A 9 -9.94 -3.99 -13.04
N PHE A 10 -9.24 -4.09 -11.91
CA PHE A 10 -9.43 -3.18 -10.78
C PHE A 10 -9.21 -1.71 -11.18
N ARG A 11 -8.10 -1.41 -11.89
CA ARG A 11 -7.81 -0.06 -12.39
C ARG A 11 -8.87 0.45 -13.36
N ASN A 12 -9.38 -0.41 -14.24
CA ASN A 12 -10.43 -0.03 -15.19
C ASN A 12 -11.74 0.33 -14.48
N MET A 13 -12.12 -0.44 -13.45
CA MET A 13 -13.32 -0.17 -12.67
C MET A 13 -13.22 1.13 -11.87
N LEU A 14 -12.03 1.46 -11.34
CA LEU A 14 -11.79 2.74 -10.68
C LEU A 14 -11.93 3.91 -11.65
N ALA A 15 -11.34 3.82 -12.85
CA ALA A 15 -11.43 4.88 -13.85
C ALA A 15 -12.89 5.15 -14.25
N TYR A 16 -13.64 4.10 -14.58
CA TYR A 16 -15.07 4.19 -14.88
C TYR A 16 -15.87 4.86 -13.74
N LYS A 17 -15.63 4.46 -12.50
CA LYS A 17 -16.35 5.04 -11.34
C LYS A 17 -15.96 6.50 -11.11
N CYS A 18 -14.70 6.87 -11.32
CA CYS A 18 -14.27 8.26 -11.18
C CYS A 18 -14.95 9.14 -12.24
N GLU A 19 -14.90 8.74 -13.52
CA GLU A 19 -15.56 9.46 -14.62
C GLU A 19 -17.05 9.68 -14.36
N ARG A 20 -17.76 8.64 -13.87
CA ARG A 20 -19.19 8.72 -13.56
C ARG A 20 -19.54 9.67 -12.40
N ASN A 21 -18.60 9.96 -11.51
CA ASN A 21 -18.80 10.83 -10.35
C ASN A 21 -18.03 12.15 -10.48
N GLU A 22 -17.65 12.54 -11.70
CA GLU A 22 -16.84 13.75 -11.97
C GLU A 22 -15.51 13.78 -11.20
N GLY A 23 -15.02 12.60 -10.81
CA GLY A 23 -13.78 12.39 -10.10
C GLY A 23 -12.59 12.13 -11.03
N ILE A 24 -11.38 12.32 -10.51
CA ILE A 24 -10.14 12.15 -11.27
C ILE A 24 -9.33 11.01 -10.64
N LEU A 25 -8.91 10.05 -11.46
CA LEU A 25 -8.01 8.98 -11.04
C LEU A 25 -6.55 9.40 -11.30
N ILE A 26 -5.80 9.63 -10.22
CA ILE A 26 -4.37 9.99 -10.29
C ILE A 26 -3.53 8.73 -10.02
N LYS A 27 -2.58 8.45 -10.93
CA LYS A 27 -1.57 7.40 -10.74
C LYS A 27 -0.33 8.02 -10.11
N VAL A 28 0.20 7.35 -9.08
CA VAL A 28 1.45 7.76 -8.41
C VAL A 28 2.50 6.68 -8.57
N GLU A 29 3.77 7.07 -8.41
CA GLU A 29 4.90 6.16 -8.41
C GLU A 29 4.76 5.17 -7.22
N PRO A 30 4.73 3.84 -7.46
CA PRO A 30 4.54 2.86 -6.39
C PRO A 30 5.80 2.65 -5.51
N LYS A 31 6.92 3.29 -5.84
CA LYS A 31 8.18 3.10 -5.14
C LYS A 31 8.06 3.47 -3.66
N PHE A 32 8.46 2.54 -2.80
CA PHE A 32 8.61 2.73 -1.34
C PHE A 32 7.32 2.98 -0.54
N THR A 33 6.13 2.92 -1.16
CA THR A 33 4.86 3.20 -0.46
C THR A 33 4.51 2.21 0.65
N SER A 34 5.09 1.01 0.64
CA SER A 34 4.95 0.00 1.69
C SER A 34 6.08 0.02 2.74
N GLN A 35 7.10 0.86 2.53
CA GLN A 35 8.31 0.93 3.36
C GLN A 35 8.41 2.24 4.15
N ASP A 36 7.84 3.32 3.60
CA ASP A 36 7.88 4.64 4.23
C ASP A 36 6.70 4.79 5.21
N CYS A 37 6.99 5.21 6.43
CA CYS A 37 5.98 5.37 7.48
C CYS A 37 5.00 6.50 7.16
N SER A 38 3.69 6.22 7.14
CA SER A 38 2.66 7.24 6.89
C SER A 38 2.58 8.34 7.96
N ARG A 39 3.13 8.11 9.16
CA ARG A 39 3.16 9.10 10.26
C ARG A 39 4.37 10.04 10.17
N CYS A 40 5.55 9.52 9.85
CA CYS A 40 6.80 10.28 9.99
C CYS A 40 7.66 10.37 8.72
N GLY A 41 7.32 9.63 7.65
CA GLY A 41 8.07 9.63 6.39
C GLY A 41 9.41 8.89 6.43
N ASN A 42 9.85 8.39 7.58
CA ASN A 42 11.07 7.59 7.68
C ASN A 42 10.89 6.23 7.02
N ARG A 43 11.92 5.79 6.31
CA ARG A 43 12.00 4.46 5.71
C ARG A 43 12.36 3.43 6.76
N SER A 44 11.58 2.36 6.89
CA SER A 44 11.99 1.22 7.70
C SER A 44 13.18 0.51 7.04
N SER A 45 14.31 0.44 7.75
CA SER A 45 15.43 -0.42 7.37
C SER A 45 15.18 -1.88 7.74
N GLU A 46 14.17 -2.12 8.59
CA GLU A 46 13.84 -3.44 9.09
C GLU A 46 12.97 -4.21 8.10
N LYS A 47 13.42 -5.42 7.75
CA LYS A 47 12.57 -6.42 7.10
C LYS A 47 11.52 -6.85 8.11
N VAL A 48 10.25 -6.55 7.84
CA VAL A 48 9.16 -7.10 8.63
C VAL A 48 9.22 -8.63 8.56
N PRO A 49 9.30 -9.34 9.70
CA PRO A 49 9.20 -10.79 9.70
C PRO A 49 7.86 -11.21 9.10
N PHE A 50 7.85 -12.33 8.39
CA PHE A 50 6.61 -12.90 7.82
C PHE A 50 5.54 -13.13 8.90
N ASP A 51 5.96 -13.35 10.14
CA ASP A 51 5.07 -13.40 11.29
C ASP A 51 4.71 -11.99 11.80
N SER A 52 3.54 -11.54 11.37
CA SER A 52 2.96 -10.25 11.77
C SER A 52 2.71 -10.10 13.28
N TYR A 53 2.56 -11.20 14.04
CA TYR A 53 2.32 -11.11 15.49
C TYR A 53 3.58 -10.60 16.23
N ALA A 54 4.77 -11.06 15.83
CA ALA A 54 6.03 -10.60 16.42
C ALA A 54 6.26 -9.09 16.21
N TYR A 55 5.86 -8.55 15.06
CA TYR A 55 6.00 -7.13 14.73
C TYR A 55 5.09 -6.24 15.59
N LEU A 56 3.82 -6.62 15.76
CA LEU A 56 2.87 -5.87 16.59
C LEU A 56 3.29 -5.82 18.06
N HIS A 57 3.88 -6.90 18.58
CA HIS A 57 4.41 -6.92 19.95
C HIS A 57 5.62 -5.99 20.14
N LYS A 58 6.49 -5.85 19.13
CA LYS A 58 7.62 -4.92 19.17
C LYS A 58 7.16 -3.45 19.15
N MET A 59 6.27 -3.09 18.23
CA MET A 59 5.76 -1.72 18.12
C MET A 59 5.02 -1.22 19.38
N ARG A 60 4.41 -2.13 20.14
CA ARG A 60 3.70 -1.80 21.39
C ARG A 60 4.62 -1.59 22.59
N ASN A 61 5.85 -2.09 22.52
CA ASN A 61 6.85 -1.97 23.59
C ASN A 61 7.90 -0.87 23.32
N ASP A 62 7.94 -0.33 22.10
CA ASP A 62 8.85 0.76 21.67
C ASP A 62 8.18 2.16 21.72
N THR A 63 6.95 2.27 22.25
CA THR A 63 6.27 3.53 22.63
C THR A 63 6.32 3.74 24.13
#